data_AF-A0A7C0UUP2-F1
#
_entry.id   AF-A0A7C0UUP2-F1
#
_cell.length_a   1.000
_cell.length_b   1.000
_cell.length_c   1.000
_cell.angle_alpha   90.00
_cell.angle_beta   90.00
_cell.angle_gamma   90.00
#
_symmetry.space_group_name_H-M   'P 1'
#
loop_
_entity.id
_entity.type
_entity.pdbx_description
1 polymer ?
#
loop_
_entity_poly.entity_id
_entity_poly.type
_entity_poly.pdbx_seq_one_letter_code
_entity_poly.pdbx_strand_id
1 'polypeptide(L)'
;MVGSAQRRGRATSSVLVGSFVAALEGLWSHELLPRAGEPMRIVFAIEFFFPWQRGGAEVSTFELARGLVQHGATVSIVTPRLNGALPLPELPDGMRVVRFEVPVFKPRGAETPFYMFNHPLFFARFERAIRSEVLSVRARIVHAQNY
;
A
#
# COMPACT_ATOMS: atom_id res chain seq x y z
N MET A 1 7.84 -59.57 37.56
CA MET A 1 6.47 -59.31 37.05
C MET A 1 6.12 -57.86 37.34
N VAL A 2 5.30 -57.24 36.48
CA VAL A 2 5.03 -55.78 36.34
C VAL A 2 6.16 -55.08 35.58
N GLY A 3 5.98 -54.36 34.47
CA GLY A 3 4.79 -53.97 33.72
C GLY A 3 5.22 -52.83 32.77
N SER A 4 4.95 -52.97 31.49
CA SER A 4 5.20 -52.02 30.41
C SER A 4 4.57 -50.64 30.65
N ALA A 5 5.32 -49.56 30.40
CA ALA A 5 4.75 -48.23 30.21
C ALA A 5 5.42 -47.53 29.01
N GLN A 6 4.85 -47.81 27.85
CA GLN A 6 5.07 -47.14 26.58
C GLN A 6 4.58 -45.69 26.66
N ARG A 7 5.48 -44.70 26.62
CA ARG A 7 5.12 -43.30 26.36
C ARG A 7 5.28 -42.98 24.88
N ARG A 8 4.15 -42.96 24.17
CA ARG A 8 3.98 -42.28 22.89
C ARG A 8 3.90 -40.77 23.11
N GLY A 9 4.45 -39.99 22.19
CA GLY A 9 3.91 -38.66 21.88
C GLY A 9 4.92 -37.53 21.72
N ARG A 10 5.34 -37.27 20.48
CA ARG A 10 5.10 -35.99 19.75
C ARG A 10 5.96 -35.95 18.49
N ALA A 11 5.36 -36.36 17.38
CA ALA A 11 5.85 -36.09 16.03
C ALA A 11 4.69 -35.47 15.25
N THR A 12 4.44 -34.17 15.44
CA THR A 12 3.39 -33.45 14.66
C THR A 12 3.68 -31.96 14.44
N SER A 13 4.88 -31.44 14.76
CA SER A 13 5.15 -30.00 14.62
C SER A 13 5.86 -29.59 13.33
N SER A 14 6.56 -30.50 12.63
CA SER A 14 7.39 -30.09 11.48
C SER A 14 6.67 -30.09 10.12
N VAL A 15 5.57 -30.85 9.97
CA VAL A 15 4.89 -30.99 8.68
C VAL A 15 4.02 -29.77 8.36
N LEU A 16 3.48 -29.09 9.38
CA LEU A 16 2.60 -27.92 9.19
C LEU A 16 3.36 -26.64 8.78
N VAL A 17 4.63 -26.50 9.17
CA VAL A 17 5.44 -25.32 8.77
C VAL A 17 5.85 -25.40 7.30
N GLY A 18 6.21 -26.60 6.81
CA GLY A 18 6.62 -26.80 5.42
C GLY A 18 5.49 -26.55 4.42
N SER A 19 4.25 -26.91 4.77
CA SER A 19 3.07 -26.69 3.92
C SER A 19 2.69 -25.21 3.80
N PHE A 20 2.93 -24.40 4.84
CA PHE A 20 2.62 -22.96 4.82
C PHE A 20 3.64 -22.15 4.01
N VAL A 21 4.92 -22.51 4.10
CA VAL A 21 5.99 -21.92 3.26
C VAL A 21 5.80 -22.32 1.80
N ALA A 22 5.47 -23.58 1.51
CA ALA A 22 5.18 -24.02 0.13
C ALA A 22 3.92 -23.37 -0.46
N ALA A 23 2.90 -23.09 0.37
CA ALA A 23 1.72 -22.34 -0.07
C ALA A 23 2.04 -20.86 -0.37
N LEU A 24 2.99 -20.26 0.36
CA LEU A 24 3.50 -18.91 0.06
C LEU A 24 4.40 -18.91 -1.18
N GLU A 25 5.27 -19.90 -1.36
CA GLU A 25 6.11 -20.09 -2.56
C GLU A 25 5.27 -20.20 -3.84
N GLY A 26 4.12 -20.90 -3.79
CA GLY A 26 3.17 -20.97 -4.90
C GLY A 26 2.33 -19.71 -5.14
N LEU A 27 2.32 -18.77 -4.20
CA LEU A 27 1.67 -17.46 -4.32
C LEU A 27 2.60 -16.39 -4.92
N TRP A 28 3.91 -16.65 -4.99
CA TRP A 28 4.87 -15.82 -5.74
C TRP A 28 4.88 -16.21 -7.21
N SER A 29 3.73 -16.13 -7.87
CA SER A 29 3.67 -16.29 -9.32
C SER A 29 4.51 -15.17 -9.97
N HIS A 30 5.53 -15.54 -10.75
CA HIS A 30 6.26 -14.63 -11.66
C HIS A 30 5.33 -13.83 -12.59
N GLU A 31 4.06 -14.22 -12.66
CA GLU A 31 2.96 -13.56 -13.37
C GLU A 31 2.58 -12.17 -12.81
N LEU A 32 2.94 -11.86 -11.55
CA LEU A 32 2.66 -10.55 -10.94
C LEU A 32 3.69 -9.47 -11.31
N LEU A 33 4.90 -9.86 -11.70
CA LEU A 33 5.94 -8.92 -12.10
C LEU A 33 5.73 -8.49 -13.55
N PRO A 34 5.94 -7.20 -13.89
CA PRO A 34 5.91 -6.74 -15.27
C PRO A 34 6.90 -7.55 -16.12
N ARG A 35 6.49 -7.94 -17.33
CA ARG A 35 7.43 -8.57 -18.27
C ARG A 35 8.47 -7.54 -18.71
N ALA A 36 9.68 -8.02 -19.04
CA ALA A 36 10.71 -7.16 -19.60
C ALA A 36 10.17 -6.42 -20.84
N GLY A 37 10.23 -5.08 -20.82
CA GLY A 37 9.72 -4.21 -21.88
C GLY A 37 8.28 -3.70 -21.71
N GLU A 38 7.50 -4.19 -20.73
CA GLU A 38 6.20 -3.59 -20.41
C GLU A 38 6.37 -2.30 -19.59
N PRO A 39 5.63 -1.22 -19.92
CA PRO A 39 5.66 0.01 -19.13
C PRO A 39 5.16 -0.28 -17.70
N MET A 40 6.01 0.04 -16.72
CA MET A 40 5.72 -0.22 -15.31
C MET A 40 4.65 0.76 -14.82
N ARG A 41 3.59 0.26 -14.18
CA ARG A 41 2.50 1.07 -13.63
C ARG A 41 2.29 0.78 -12.16
N ILE A 42 2.44 1.79 -11.33
CA ILE A 42 2.52 1.66 -9.88
C ILE A 42 1.51 2.61 -9.24
N VAL A 43 0.75 2.09 -8.29
CA VAL A 43 -0.06 2.88 -7.37
C VAL A 43 0.63 2.93 -6.02
N PHE A 44 0.97 4.12 -5.55
CA PHE A 44 1.37 4.35 -4.17
C PHE A 44 0.13 4.64 -3.33
N ALA A 45 -0.04 3.92 -2.23
CA ALA A 45 -1.05 4.20 -1.23
C ALA A 45 -0.33 4.81 -0.01
N ILE A 46 -0.67 6.05 0.34
CA ILE A 46 -0.06 6.75 1.47
C ILE A 46 -1.06 7.68 2.17
N GLU A 47 -1.04 7.67 3.50
CA GLU A 47 -1.94 8.47 4.34
C GLU A 47 -1.71 9.97 4.24
N PHE A 48 -0.52 10.38 3.82
CA PHE A 48 -0.12 11.78 3.66
C PHE A 48 0.76 11.97 2.44
N PHE A 49 0.51 13.03 1.67
CA PHE A 49 1.36 13.35 0.54
C PHE A 49 1.43 14.86 0.30
N PHE A 50 2.56 15.31 -0.27
CA PHE A 50 2.89 16.69 -0.62
C PHE A 50 1.69 17.45 -1.24
N PRO A 51 1.48 18.77 -1.00
CA PRO A 51 2.35 19.75 -0.34
C PRO A 51 2.20 19.93 1.17
N TRP A 52 1.38 19.14 1.86
CA TRP A 52 0.87 19.55 3.17
C TRP A 52 1.75 19.23 4.36
N GLN A 53 2.34 18.02 4.39
CA GLN A 53 3.25 17.60 5.45
C GLN A 53 4.50 17.03 4.80
N ARG A 54 5.67 17.48 5.28
CA ARG A 54 6.98 16.98 4.90
C ARG A 54 7.57 16.23 6.09
N GLY A 55 7.13 14.99 6.30
CA GLY A 55 7.88 14.03 7.08
C GLY A 55 8.87 13.27 6.20
N GLY A 56 9.73 12.46 6.82
CA GLY A 56 10.70 11.64 6.09
C GLY A 56 10.03 10.61 5.16
N ALA A 57 8.89 10.07 5.58
CA ALA A 57 8.13 9.12 4.79
C ALA A 57 7.65 9.77 3.49
N GLU A 58 6.96 10.92 3.55
CA GLU A 58 6.39 11.59 2.39
C GLU A 58 7.47 12.08 1.42
N VAL A 59 8.60 12.56 1.94
CA VAL A 59 9.77 12.93 1.12
C VAL A 59 10.33 11.70 0.41
N SER A 60 10.51 10.59 1.12
CA SER A 60 11.01 9.35 0.50
C SER A 60 10.07 8.83 -0.57
N THR A 61 8.74 8.88 -0.36
CA THR A 61 7.73 8.50 -1.34
C THR A 61 7.83 9.37 -2.58
N PHE A 62 7.93 10.69 -2.40
CA PHE A 62 8.01 11.65 -3.48
C PHE A 62 9.27 11.43 -4.33
N GLU A 63 10.43 11.29 -3.70
CA GLU A 63 11.70 11.08 -4.40
C GLU A 63 11.72 9.74 -5.13
N LEU A 64 11.19 8.67 -4.52
CA LEU A 64 11.04 7.37 -5.15
C LEU A 64 10.10 7.44 -6.36
N ALA A 65 8.92 8.02 -6.19
CA ALA A 65 7.94 8.18 -7.27
C ALA A 65 8.51 9.01 -8.43
N ARG A 66 9.21 10.10 -8.13
CA ARG A 66 9.88 10.94 -9.13
C ARG A 66 10.95 10.14 -9.89
N GLY A 67 11.79 9.39 -9.20
CA GLY A 67 12.80 8.53 -9.84
C GLY A 67 12.16 7.49 -10.75
N LEU A 68 11.08 6.84 -10.31
CA LEU A 68 10.34 5.86 -11.12
C LEU A 68 9.76 6.50 -12.39
N VAL A 69 9.17 7.69 -12.29
CA VAL A 69 8.69 8.44 -13.46
C VAL A 69 9.82 8.77 -14.43
N GLN A 70 10.98 9.22 -13.92
CA GLN A 70 12.16 9.50 -14.73
C GLN A 70 12.70 8.26 -15.46
N HIS A 71 12.47 7.07 -14.91
CA HIS A 71 12.78 5.78 -15.54
C HIS A 71 11.64 5.21 -16.42
N GLY A 72 10.63 6.02 -16.73
CA GLY A 72 9.55 5.66 -17.66
C GLY A 72 8.38 4.90 -17.04
N ALA A 73 8.31 4.81 -15.70
CA ALA A 73 7.14 4.25 -15.04
C ALA A 73 5.97 5.27 -15.03
N THR A 74 4.75 4.76 -15.10
CA THR A 74 3.55 5.53 -14.78
C THR A 74 3.27 5.39 -13.29
N VAL A 75 3.27 6.50 -12.55
CA VAL A 75 3.05 6.51 -11.10
C VAL A 75 1.79 7.30 -10.76
N SER A 76 0.90 6.65 -10.01
CA SER A 76 -0.24 7.29 -9.36
C SER A 76 -0.09 7.23 -7.85
N ILE A 77 -0.38 8.32 -7.16
CA ILE A 77 -0.41 8.42 -5.69
C ILE A 77 -1.87 8.52 -5.24
N VAL A 78 -2.32 7.62 -4.38
CA VAL A 78 -3.64 7.65 -3.74
C VAL A 78 -3.46 8.06 -2.28
N THR A 79 -4.13 9.14 -1.89
CA THR A 79 -3.98 9.75 -0.56
C THR A 79 -5.27 10.44 -0.13
N PRO A 80 -5.60 10.57 1.17
CA PRO A 80 -6.79 11.30 1.59
C PRO A 80 -6.71 12.80 1.28
N ARG A 81 -7.86 13.40 0.98
CA ARG A 81 -8.03 14.84 0.86
C ARG A 81 -8.26 15.46 2.24
N LEU A 82 -7.18 15.65 3.00
CA LEU A 82 -7.28 16.24 4.34
C LEU A 82 -7.68 17.72 4.33
N ASN A 83 -7.47 18.42 3.20
CA ASN A 83 -7.84 19.82 3.02
C ASN A 83 -8.61 20.00 1.71
N GLY A 84 -9.84 20.52 1.79
CA GLY A 84 -10.71 20.76 0.63
C GLY A 84 -10.30 21.93 -0.27
N ALA A 85 -9.25 22.69 0.08
CA ALA A 85 -8.63 23.67 -0.83
C ALA A 85 -7.58 23.04 -1.78
N LEU A 86 -7.23 21.76 -1.60
CA LEU A 86 -6.29 21.08 -2.48
C LEU A 86 -6.94 20.84 -3.85
N PRO A 87 -6.23 21.16 -4.96
CA PRO A 87 -6.70 20.83 -6.30
C PRO A 87 -6.71 19.32 -6.55
N LEU A 88 -7.56 18.89 -7.47
CA LEU A 88 -7.61 17.57 -8.09
C LEU A 88 -7.19 17.72 -9.56
N PRO A 89 -6.59 16.70 -10.22
CA PRO A 89 -5.33 16.03 -9.94
C PRO A 89 -4.26 16.39 -11.00
N GLU A 90 -3.07 16.85 -10.58
CA GLU A 90 -1.76 16.61 -11.23
C GLU A 90 -0.67 17.34 -10.44
N LEU A 91 0.46 16.68 -10.22
CA LEU A 91 1.69 17.35 -9.81
C LEU A 91 2.53 17.70 -11.06
N PRO A 92 3.35 18.76 -11.01
CA PRO A 92 4.18 19.18 -12.15
C PRO A 92 5.16 18.10 -12.66
N ASP A 93 5.49 17.11 -11.83
CA ASP A 93 6.58 16.14 -12.07
C ASP A 93 6.13 14.85 -12.79
N GLY A 94 5.02 14.88 -13.53
CA GLY A 94 4.49 13.72 -14.25
C GLY A 94 3.84 12.65 -13.36
N MET A 95 3.67 12.95 -12.07
CA MET A 95 2.95 12.11 -11.11
C MET A 95 1.47 12.48 -11.05
N ARG A 96 0.62 11.47 -11.14
CA ARG A 96 -0.82 11.60 -10.92
C ARG A 96 -1.12 11.48 -9.44
N VAL A 97 -1.86 12.44 -8.86
CA VAL A 97 -2.25 12.39 -7.44
C VAL A 97 -3.76 12.35 -7.31
N VAL A 98 -4.28 11.21 -6.87
CA VAL A 98 -5.70 10.97 -6.60
C VAL A 98 -5.97 11.20 -5.13
N ARG A 99 -6.77 12.23 -4.84
CA ARG A 99 -7.20 12.53 -3.47
C ARG A 99 -8.64 12.09 -3.24
N PHE A 100 -8.86 11.19 -2.29
CA PHE A 100 -10.21 10.75 -1.93
C PHE A 100 -10.77 11.55 -0.75
N GLU A 101 -12.06 11.86 -0.80
CA GLU A 101 -12.71 12.63 0.25
C GLU A 101 -12.77 11.85 1.55
N VAL A 102 -12.51 12.57 2.64
CA VAL A 102 -12.60 12.07 4.01
C VAL A 102 -13.51 12.98 4.83
N PRO A 103 -14.32 12.42 5.76
CA PRO A 103 -15.36 13.18 6.46
C PRO A 103 -14.81 14.25 7.42
N VAL A 104 -13.50 14.24 7.70
CA VAL A 104 -12.86 15.21 8.59
C VAL A 104 -12.12 16.23 7.73
N PHE A 105 -12.69 17.42 7.65
CA PHE A 105 -12.05 18.58 7.02
C PHE A 105 -11.08 19.23 7.99
N LYS A 106 -9.85 19.47 7.55
CA LYS A 106 -8.82 20.11 8.35
C LYS A 106 -8.55 21.54 7.86
N PRO A 107 -8.76 22.56 8.71
CA PRO A 107 -8.28 23.92 8.46
C PRO A 107 -6.74 23.96 8.35
N ARG A 108 -6.21 24.99 7.67
CA ARG A 108 -4.76 25.16 7.52
C ARG A 108 -4.05 25.24 8.88
N GLY A 109 -3.07 24.37 9.12
CA GLY A 109 -2.22 24.40 10.32
C GLY A 109 -2.71 23.59 11.53
N ALA A 110 -3.89 22.96 11.49
CA ALA A 110 -4.30 22.03 12.56
C ALA A 110 -3.42 20.75 12.56
N GLU A 111 -3.53 19.88 13.56
CA GLU A 111 -3.02 18.51 13.48
C GLU A 111 -4.12 17.59 12.94
N THR A 112 -3.73 16.50 12.26
CA THR A 112 -4.72 15.50 11.85
C THR A 112 -4.98 14.61 13.06
N PRO A 113 -6.22 14.46 13.53
CA PRO A 113 -6.47 13.68 14.74
C PRO A 113 -6.04 12.22 14.52
N PHE A 114 -5.23 11.68 15.43
CA PHE A 114 -4.67 10.33 15.31
C PHE A 114 -5.74 9.24 15.16
N TYR A 115 -6.94 9.46 15.71
CA TYR A 115 -8.06 8.52 15.61
C TYR A 115 -8.65 8.42 14.19
N MET A 116 -8.36 9.38 13.29
CA MET A 116 -8.90 9.39 11.93
C MET A 116 -8.42 8.20 11.11
N PHE A 117 -7.13 7.86 11.24
CA PHE A 117 -6.52 6.70 10.59
C PHE A 117 -6.89 5.38 11.27
N ASN A 118 -7.58 5.42 12.41
CA ASN A 118 -8.09 4.23 13.08
C ASN A 118 -9.57 3.96 12.78
N HIS A 119 -10.21 4.78 11.93
CA HIS A 119 -11.64 4.67 11.66
C HIS A 119 -11.93 3.67 10.52
N PRO A 120 -12.81 2.67 10.69
CA PRO A 120 -13.08 1.68 9.63
C PRO A 120 -13.56 2.29 8.29
N LEU A 121 -14.38 3.35 8.36
CA LEU A 121 -14.81 4.06 7.15
C LEU A 121 -13.68 4.82 6.42
N PHE A 122 -12.57 5.12 7.09
CA PHE A 122 -11.38 5.65 6.41
C PHE A 122 -10.79 4.56 5.51
N PHE A 123 -10.51 3.38 6.07
CA PHE A 123 -9.96 2.26 5.32
C PHE A 123 -10.87 1.79 4.18
N ALA A 124 -12.18 1.72 4.40
CA ALA A 124 -13.13 1.35 3.33
C ALA A 124 -13.11 2.33 2.15
N ARG A 125 -12.99 3.64 2.44
CA ARG A 125 -12.86 4.67 1.38
C ARG A 125 -11.50 4.61 0.71
N PHE A 126 -10.45 4.35 1.49
CA PHE A 126 -9.10 4.25 0.97
C PHE A 126 -8.95 3.05 0.04
N GLU A 127 -9.40 1.86 0.48
CA GLU A 127 -9.42 0.66 -0.34
C GLU A 127 -10.19 0.90 -1.65
N ARG A 128 -11.36 1.53 -1.58
CA ARG A 128 -12.14 1.88 -2.78
C ARG A 128 -11.35 2.80 -3.71
N ALA A 129 -10.66 3.80 -3.19
CA ALA A 129 -9.86 4.72 -3.98
C ALA A 129 -8.65 4.00 -4.62
N ILE A 130 -7.94 3.17 -3.87
CA ILE A 130 -6.82 2.35 -4.36
C ILE A 130 -7.32 1.43 -5.47
N ARG A 131 -8.40 0.68 -5.22
CA ARG A 131 -8.98 -0.25 -6.21
C ARG A 131 -9.42 0.48 -7.47
N SER A 132 -10.10 1.61 -7.33
CA SER A 132 -10.52 2.43 -8.47
C SER A 132 -9.32 2.88 -9.30
N GLU A 133 -8.23 3.31 -8.66
CA GLU A 133 -7.06 3.79 -9.37
C GLU A 133 -6.23 2.65 -9.98
N VAL A 134 -6.05 1.54 -9.27
CA VAL A 134 -5.42 0.33 -9.80
C VAL A 134 -6.11 -0.12 -11.08
N LEU A 135 -7.45 -0.13 -11.09
CA LEU A 135 -8.23 -0.47 -12.28
C LEU A 135 -8.11 0.59 -13.38
N SER A 136 -8.10 1.88 -13.03
CA SER A 136 -8.04 2.99 -14.00
C SER A 136 -6.72 3.00 -14.77
N VAL A 137 -5.59 2.82 -14.07
CA VAL A 137 -4.25 2.83 -14.68
C VAL A 137 -3.76 1.45 -15.06
N ARG A 138 -4.50 0.38 -14.70
CA ARG A 138 -4.05 -1.02 -14.82
C ARG A 138 -2.70 -1.21 -14.12
N ALA A 139 -2.60 -0.74 -12.88
CA ALA A 139 -1.39 -0.92 -12.07
C ALA A 139 -1.17 -2.40 -11.80
N ARG A 140 0.08 -2.84 -11.88
CA ARG A 140 0.49 -4.21 -11.49
C ARG A 140 1.10 -4.25 -10.09
N ILE A 141 1.54 -3.09 -9.60
CA ILE A 141 2.19 -2.95 -8.31
C ILE A 141 1.40 -1.93 -7.50
N VAL A 142 1.06 -2.31 -6.26
CA VAL A 142 0.60 -1.38 -5.23
C VAL A 142 1.69 -1.30 -4.18
N HIS A 143 2.21 -0.10 -3.95
CA HIS A 143 3.18 0.18 -2.91
C HIS A 143 2.50 0.91 -1.76
N ALA A 144 2.35 0.26 -0.62
CA ALA A 144 1.77 0.86 0.58
C ALA A 144 2.89 1.40 1.48
N GLN A 145 2.79 2.66 1.91
CA GLN A 145 3.73 3.29 2.82
C GLN A 145 3.01 3.87 4.04
N ASN A 146 3.57 3.62 5.23
CA ASN A 146 2.98 3.94 6.54
C ASN A 146 1.65 3.21 6.84
N TYR A 147 1.64 1.89 6.71
CA TYR A 147 0.55 1.01 7.15
C TYR A 147 1.06 -0.12 8.04
#